data_AF-A0A2I0NA79-F1
#
_entry.id   AF-A0A2I0NA79-F1
#
_cell.length_a   1.000
_cell.length_b   1.000
_cell.length_c   1.000
_cell.angle_alpha   90.00
_cell.angle_beta   90.00
_cell.angle_gamma   90.00
#
_symmetry.space_group_name_H-M   'P 1'
#
loop_
_entity.id
_entity.type
_entity.pdbx_description
1 polymer ?
#
loop_
_entity_poly.entity_id
_entity_poly.type
_entity_poly.pdbx_seq_one_letter_code
_entity_poly.pdbx_strand_id
1 'polypeptide(L)'
;MKLKDLEKFRDNDGYIDISSLYNEPQYNSKIELVDADIYWKTGVTNSYSYLTELIIYELGKQMGLPVTKCHLAKCNGVVGVISESVVKRNEEQINYNKFLSQDIPAYYRTYNATVSILQLYDTLKRKVYYGSLSKENANELLKLHVELLIFDEVVINSDRHAEGNLILVKDLQYKIKLRPIDNEMSLLSHFPTRKISEYLNSGKVEAIIKNEVMRTCGILSIKSRVHSNNNYLLNLTETKHFFPNLFEESIKKAFSLDLVTAINNVEKQEKTVLPKEYKEWITFAFNERLETIKEHFYDVDFIKPTQDDLEVN
;
A
#
# COMPACT_ATOMS: atom_id res chain seq x y z
N MET A 1 4.59 15.96 24.86
CA MET A 1 3.27 16.05 24.20
C MET A 1 2.83 14.67 23.77
N LYS A 2 1.53 14.36 23.79
CA LYS A 2 1.00 13.07 23.33
C LYS A 2 0.46 13.15 21.91
N LEU A 3 0.37 12.02 21.19
CA LEU A 3 -0.17 11.97 19.82
C LEU A 3 -1.57 12.61 19.73
N LYS A 4 -2.47 12.27 20.66
CA LYS A 4 -3.83 12.82 20.72
C LYS A 4 -3.87 14.34 20.95
N ASP A 5 -2.81 14.92 21.51
CA ASP A 5 -2.74 16.35 21.77
C ASP A 5 -2.43 17.13 20.50
N LEU A 6 -2.02 16.48 19.40
CA LEU A 6 -1.73 17.15 18.14
C LEU A 6 -2.98 17.74 17.49
N GLU A 7 -4.15 17.14 17.73
CA GLU A 7 -5.43 17.60 17.18
C GLU A 7 -5.76 19.07 17.56
N LYS A 8 -5.20 19.57 18.67
CA LYS A 8 -5.37 20.98 19.09
C LYS A 8 -4.68 21.98 18.15
N PHE A 9 -3.76 21.51 17.31
CA PHE A 9 -3.05 22.31 16.30
C PHE A 9 -3.68 22.20 14.93
N ARG A 10 -4.84 21.53 14.79
CA ARG A 10 -5.55 21.48 13.52
C ARG A 10 -6.12 22.86 13.18
N ASP A 11 -5.77 23.37 12.01
CA ASP A 11 -6.29 24.62 11.49
C ASP A 11 -7.67 24.45 10.84
N ASN A 12 -8.21 25.55 10.31
CA ASN A 12 -9.52 25.56 9.65
C ASN A 12 -9.51 24.87 8.28
N ASP A 13 -8.33 24.64 7.69
CA ASP A 13 -8.17 23.95 6.41
C ASP A 13 -8.02 22.43 6.60
N GLY A 14 -7.96 21.98 7.86
CA GLY A 14 -7.89 20.58 8.25
C GLY A 14 -6.47 20.06 8.45
N TYR A 15 -5.44 20.92 8.49
CA TYR A 15 -4.04 20.50 8.69
C TYR A 15 -3.60 20.67 10.13
N ILE A 16 -2.94 19.64 10.68
CA ILE A 16 -2.22 19.75 11.94
C ILE A 16 -0.92 20.55 11.72
N ASP A 17 -0.83 21.74 12.31
CA ASP A 17 0.39 22.55 12.25
C ASP A 17 1.44 22.08 13.26
N ILE A 18 2.49 21.45 12.75
CA ILE A 18 3.60 20.92 13.57
C ILE A 18 4.83 21.84 13.59
N SER A 19 4.74 23.05 13.03
CA SER A 19 5.88 23.97 12.90
C SER A 19 6.49 24.35 14.26
N SER A 20 5.68 24.42 15.31
CA SER A 20 6.15 24.69 16.67
C SER A 20 6.91 23.52 17.33
N LEU A 21 6.81 22.33 16.74
CA LEU A 21 7.36 21.08 17.27
C LEU A 21 8.59 20.63 16.49
N TYR A 22 8.71 21.10 15.26
CA TYR A 22 9.69 20.64 14.31
C TYR A 22 10.05 21.77 13.34
N ASN A 23 11.30 22.23 13.42
CA ASN A 23 11.75 23.42 12.69
C ASN A 23 12.37 23.10 11.31
N GLU A 24 12.67 21.84 11.02
CA GLU A 24 13.38 21.45 9.79
C GLU A 24 12.56 20.44 8.95
N PRO A 25 11.74 20.88 7.98
CA PRO A 25 10.97 19.95 7.14
C PRO A 25 11.90 19.16 6.20
N GLN A 26 12.53 18.10 6.71
CA GLN A 26 13.20 17.09 5.89
C GLN A 26 12.22 15.95 5.57
N TYR A 27 12.32 15.37 4.37
CA TYR A 27 11.51 14.22 3.96
C TYR A 27 11.73 13.04 4.92
N ASN A 28 10.65 12.35 5.30
CA ASN A 28 10.65 11.18 6.20
C ASN A 28 11.39 11.42 7.53
N SER A 29 11.03 12.50 8.22
CA SER A 29 11.62 12.86 9.50
C SER A 29 10.86 12.25 10.67
N LYS A 30 11.58 11.63 11.60
CA LYS A 30 11.01 11.18 12.88
C LYS A 30 10.92 12.37 13.84
N ILE A 31 9.76 12.53 14.48
CA ILE A 31 9.54 13.49 15.57
C ILE A 31 9.16 12.67 16.81
N GLU A 32 9.92 12.84 17.88
CA GLU A 32 9.71 12.09 19.11
C GLU A 32 8.68 12.80 19.99
N LEU A 33 7.60 12.10 20.33
CA LEU A 33 6.62 12.53 21.32
C LEU A 33 6.80 11.74 22.62
N VAL A 34 6.08 12.14 23.68
CA VAL A 34 6.25 11.52 25.01
C VAL A 34 5.74 10.07 25.04
N ASP A 35 4.70 9.76 24.27
CA ASP A 35 4.04 8.45 24.27
C ASP A 35 4.04 7.75 22.91
N ALA A 36 4.57 8.39 21.88
CA ALA A 36 4.64 7.86 20.52
C ALA A 36 5.81 8.48 19.76
N ASP A 37 6.30 7.77 18.76
CA ASP A 37 7.12 8.38 17.72
C ASP A 37 6.19 8.67 16.55
N ILE A 38 6.28 9.86 15.96
CA ILE A 38 5.55 10.19 14.72
C ILE A 38 6.55 10.38 13.57
N TYR A 39 6.10 10.07 12.36
CA TYR A 39 6.85 10.30 11.14
C TYR A 39 6.17 11.39 10.33
N TRP A 40 6.92 12.42 9.97
CA TRP A 40 6.54 13.45 9.02
C TRP A 40 7.01 13.05 7.63
N LYS A 41 6.06 13.01 6.67
CA LYS A 41 6.33 12.77 5.27
C LYS A 41 5.77 13.93 4.45
N THR A 42 6.64 14.65 3.74
CA THR A 42 6.19 15.65 2.76
C THR A 42 5.59 14.93 1.57
N GLY A 43 4.51 15.46 0.99
CA GLY A 43 4.03 14.94 -0.30
C GLY A 43 5.04 15.20 -1.42
N VAL A 44 4.90 14.46 -2.52
CA VAL A 44 5.59 14.75 -3.78
C VAL A 44 5.28 16.19 -4.20
N THR A 45 6.33 16.93 -4.53
CA THR A 45 6.25 18.36 -4.85
C THR A 45 5.22 18.61 -5.96
N ASN A 46 4.32 19.56 -5.72
CA ASN A 46 3.24 19.93 -6.65
C ASN A 46 2.33 18.76 -7.04
N SER A 47 2.08 17.79 -6.16
CA SER A 47 1.19 16.65 -6.41
C SER A 47 0.20 16.44 -5.25
N TYR A 48 -0.84 15.63 -5.49
CA TYR A 48 -1.82 15.24 -4.47
C TYR A 48 -1.48 13.92 -3.75
N SER A 49 -0.25 13.43 -3.87
CA SER A 49 0.24 12.17 -3.27
C SER A 49 -0.03 12.04 -1.77
N TYR A 50 0.10 13.14 -1.00
CA TYR A 50 -0.21 13.15 0.43
C TYR A 50 -1.71 12.93 0.72
N LEU A 51 -2.61 13.37 -0.17
CA LEU A 51 -4.03 13.05 -0.09
C LEU A 51 -4.29 11.58 -0.44
N THR A 52 -3.50 11.03 -1.35
CA THR A 52 -3.60 9.62 -1.77
C THR A 52 -3.27 8.67 -0.63
N GLU A 53 -2.26 8.95 0.18
CA GLU A 53 -1.94 8.15 1.38
C GLU A 53 -3.19 7.94 2.28
N LEU A 54 -3.99 9.00 2.49
CA LEU A 54 -5.21 8.95 3.31
C LEU A 54 -6.32 8.12 2.64
N ILE A 55 -6.51 8.28 1.33
CA ILE A 55 -7.50 7.50 0.56
C ILE A 55 -7.13 6.01 0.59
N ILE A 56 -5.86 5.69 0.40
CA ILE A 56 -5.38 4.31 0.38
C ILE A 56 -5.47 3.68 1.77
N TYR A 57 -5.29 4.44 2.84
CA TYR A 57 -5.59 3.96 4.20
C TYR A 57 -7.05 3.50 4.33
N GLU A 58 -8.03 4.28 3.87
CA GLU A 58 -9.43 3.90 3.95
C GLU A 58 -9.78 2.72 3.02
N LEU A 59 -9.24 2.67 1.80
CA LEU A 59 -9.43 1.53 0.89
C LEU A 59 -8.78 0.25 1.43
N GLY A 60 -7.57 0.35 1.99
CA GLY A 60 -6.87 -0.79 2.59
C GLY A 60 -7.63 -1.38 3.77
N LYS A 61 -8.27 -0.53 4.59
CA LYS A 61 -9.16 -0.98 5.66
C LYS A 61 -10.35 -1.78 5.14
N GLN A 62 -10.96 -1.36 4.03
CA GLN A 62 -12.07 -2.09 3.42
C GLN A 62 -11.62 -3.48 2.94
N MET A 63 -10.37 -3.60 2.46
CA MET A 63 -9.78 -4.90 2.09
C MET A 63 -9.35 -5.76 3.29
N GLY A 64 -9.28 -5.17 4.49
CA GLY A 64 -8.77 -5.81 5.70
C GLY A 64 -7.25 -5.82 5.80
N LEU A 65 -6.56 -4.97 5.04
CA LEU A 65 -5.11 -4.86 5.06
C LEU A 65 -4.62 -4.05 6.29
N PRO A 66 -3.46 -4.42 6.87
CA PRO A 66 -2.86 -3.72 8.00
C PRO A 66 -2.13 -2.43 7.58
N VAL A 67 -2.90 -1.45 7.10
CA VAL A 67 -2.38 -0.16 6.59
C VAL A 67 -2.08 0.86 7.69
N THR A 68 -1.10 1.72 7.43
CA THR A 68 -0.68 2.77 8.36
C THR A 68 -1.63 3.95 8.31
N LYS A 69 -2.16 4.34 9.47
CA LYS A 69 -2.98 5.56 9.59
C LYS A 69 -2.09 6.79 9.50
N CYS A 70 -2.50 7.75 8.68
CA CYS A 70 -1.88 9.05 8.59
C CYS A 70 -2.93 10.17 8.78
N HIS A 71 -2.45 11.39 9.00
CA HIS A 71 -3.23 12.61 9.18
C HIS A 71 -2.62 13.75 8.38
N LEU A 72 -3.45 14.68 7.89
CA LEU A 72 -2.97 15.87 7.22
C LEU A 72 -2.21 16.77 8.19
N ALA A 73 -1.05 17.22 7.75
CA ALA A 73 -0.21 18.09 8.55
C ALA A 73 0.54 19.09 7.67
N LYS A 74 0.98 20.18 8.32
CA LYS A 74 1.85 21.18 7.71
C LYS A 74 3.01 21.54 8.63
N CYS A 75 4.17 21.76 8.04
CA CYS A 75 5.38 22.18 8.73
C CYS A 75 6.01 23.36 7.97
N ASN A 76 6.06 24.53 8.59
CA ASN A 76 6.56 25.76 7.98
C ASN A 76 5.93 26.06 6.61
N GLY A 77 4.61 25.82 6.49
CA GLY A 77 3.85 25.99 5.24
C GLY A 77 3.99 24.85 4.22
N VAL A 78 4.88 23.88 4.45
CA VAL A 78 5.00 22.68 3.62
C VAL A 78 3.93 21.67 4.03
N VAL A 79 3.21 21.13 3.05
CA VAL A 79 2.08 20.21 3.27
C VAL A 79 2.54 18.76 3.16
N GLY A 80 1.97 17.90 3.99
CA GLY A 80 2.29 16.47 4.00
C GLY A 80 1.37 15.70 4.93
N VAL A 81 1.88 14.57 5.41
CA VAL A 81 1.19 13.73 6.38
C VAL A 81 2.07 13.44 7.60
N ILE A 82 1.41 13.21 8.73
CA ILE A 82 2.03 12.57 9.89
C ILE A 82 1.42 11.18 10.11
N SER A 83 2.24 10.23 10.50
CA SER A 83 1.80 8.89 10.90
C SER A 83 2.46 8.48 12.22
N GLU A 84 1.79 7.65 13.01
CA GLU A 84 2.42 7.01 14.17
C GLU A 84 3.47 6.00 13.69
N SER A 85 4.56 5.86 14.44
CA SER A 85 5.53 4.80 14.22
C SER A 85 4.84 3.44 14.18
N VAL A 86 5.06 2.77 13.07
CA VAL A 86 4.58 1.40 12.85
C VAL A 86 5.31 0.39 13.72
N VAL A 87 6.56 0.69 14.11
CA VAL A 87 7.40 -0.15 14.95
C VAL A 87 7.17 0.22 16.42
N LYS A 88 6.58 -0.70 17.18
CA LYS A 88 6.46 -0.55 18.64
C LYS A 88 7.80 -0.82 19.32
N ARG A 89 7.96 -0.34 20.55
CA ARG A 89 9.21 -0.52 21.35
C ARG A 89 9.66 -1.98 21.52
N ASN A 90 8.77 -2.96 21.34
CA ASN A 90 9.07 -4.40 21.42
C ASN A 90 8.92 -5.13 20.07
N GLU A 91 8.94 -4.40 18.96
CA GLU A 91 8.90 -4.96 17.61
C GLU A 91 10.23 -4.66 16.91
N GLU A 92 10.79 -5.65 16.23
CA GLU A 92 11.90 -5.45 15.29
C GLU A 92 11.33 -5.30 13.88
N GLN A 93 11.75 -4.25 13.18
CA GLN A 93 11.51 -4.11 11.75
C GLN A 93 12.53 -4.93 10.96
N ILE A 94 12.05 -5.79 10.09
CA ILE A 94 12.85 -6.58 9.16
C ILE A 94 12.44 -6.16 7.75
N ASN A 95 13.38 -5.59 6.99
CA ASN A 95 13.16 -5.35 5.57
C ASN A 95 12.94 -6.70 4.86
N TYR A 96 12.06 -6.74 3.88
CA TYR A 96 11.77 -7.89 3.03
C TYR A 96 13.02 -8.65 2.55
N ASN A 97 14.04 -7.94 2.03
CA ASN A 97 15.30 -8.55 1.59
C ASN A 97 16.07 -9.22 2.74
N LYS A 98 16.05 -8.63 3.94
CA LYS A 98 16.63 -9.25 5.15
C LYS A 98 15.84 -10.49 5.52
N PHE A 99 14.51 -10.46 5.44
CA PHE A 99 13.67 -11.62 5.74
C PHE A 99 13.93 -12.79 4.79
N LEU A 100 14.03 -12.53 3.48
CA LEU A 100 14.33 -13.54 2.47
C LEU A 100 15.72 -14.19 2.64
N SER A 101 16.68 -13.44 3.18
CA SER A 101 18.10 -13.83 3.21
C SER A 101 18.63 -14.22 4.59
N GLN A 102 17.78 -14.22 5.62
CA GLN A 102 18.16 -14.54 7.01
C GLN A 102 18.87 -15.89 7.14
N ASP A 103 18.44 -16.88 6.36
CA ASP A 103 18.96 -18.25 6.42
C ASP A 103 19.99 -18.53 5.30
N ILE A 104 20.38 -17.48 4.56
CA ILE A 104 21.35 -17.54 3.46
C ILE A 104 22.66 -16.88 3.92
N PRO A 105 23.82 -17.56 3.79
CA PRO A 105 25.12 -16.96 4.14
C PRO A 105 25.33 -15.64 3.40
N ALA A 106 25.93 -14.65 4.08
CA ALA A 106 26.05 -13.27 3.59
C ALA A 106 26.60 -13.16 2.15
N TYR A 107 27.53 -14.04 1.78
CA TYR A 107 28.15 -14.10 0.45
C TYR A 107 27.17 -14.50 -0.68
N TYR A 108 26.09 -15.22 -0.37
CA TYR A 108 25.07 -15.65 -1.34
C TYR A 108 23.83 -14.75 -1.34
N ARG A 109 23.83 -13.66 -0.56
CA ARG A 109 22.69 -12.75 -0.50
C ARG A 109 22.65 -11.89 -1.76
N THR A 110 21.57 -11.99 -2.51
CA THR A 110 21.26 -11.07 -3.61
C THR A 110 20.29 -10.01 -3.11
N TYR A 111 20.59 -8.74 -3.40
CA TYR A 111 19.63 -7.66 -3.20
C TYR A 111 18.58 -7.73 -4.31
N ASN A 112 17.32 -7.95 -3.95
CA ASN A 112 16.23 -7.91 -4.91
C ASN A 112 15.57 -6.54 -4.83
N ALA A 113 15.68 -5.77 -5.91
CA ALA A 113 14.94 -4.52 -6.07
C ALA A 113 13.43 -4.75 -6.23
N THR A 114 13.03 -5.97 -6.61
CA THR A 114 11.63 -6.37 -6.81
C THR A 114 11.18 -7.38 -5.76
N VAL A 115 9.88 -7.40 -5.52
CA VAL A 115 9.26 -8.27 -4.51
C VAL A 115 8.54 -9.41 -5.23
N SER A 116 9.07 -10.63 -5.13
CA SER A 116 8.47 -11.83 -5.72
C SER A 116 7.74 -12.67 -4.66
N ILE A 117 6.44 -12.87 -4.84
CA ILE A 117 5.62 -13.70 -3.94
C ILE A 117 6.05 -15.17 -3.99
N LEU A 118 6.48 -15.71 -5.13
CA LEU A 118 6.99 -17.09 -5.17
C LEU A 118 8.28 -17.26 -4.37
N GLN A 119 9.21 -16.29 -4.42
CA GLN A 119 10.40 -16.32 -3.58
C GLN A 119 10.07 -16.23 -2.08
N LEU A 120 9.07 -15.43 -1.73
CA LEU A 120 8.53 -15.40 -0.37
C LEU A 120 7.96 -16.77 0.00
N TYR A 121 7.11 -17.35 -0.84
CA TYR A 121 6.47 -18.64 -0.60
C TYR A 121 7.49 -19.75 -0.33
N ASP A 122 8.53 -19.85 -1.16
CA ASP A 122 9.63 -20.81 -0.95
C ASP A 122 10.39 -20.54 0.36
N THR A 123 10.58 -19.27 0.71
CA THR A 123 11.22 -18.88 1.97
C THR A 123 10.36 -19.25 3.18
N LEU A 124 9.05 -19.00 3.12
CA LEU A 124 8.11 -19.36 4.17
C LEU A 124 8.09 -20.87 4.38
N LYS A 125 8.07 -21.67 3.30
CA LYS A 125 8.19 -23.14 3.39
C LYS A 125 9.44 -23.58 4.13
N ARG A 126 10.61 -23.02 3.77
CA ARG A 126 11.88 -23.34 4.44
C ARG A 126 11.85 -22.96 5.92
N LYS A 127 11.34 -21.78 6.26
CA LYS A 127 11.25 -21.32 7.65
C LYS A 127 10.32 -22.21 8.50
N VAL A 128 9.22 -22.67 7.92
CA VAL A 128 8.33 -23.67 8.56
C VAL A 128 9.06 -25.00 8.76
N TYR A 129 9.74 -25.50 7.73
CA TYR A 129 10.49 -26.76 7.79
C TYR A 129 11.58 -26.76 8.88
N TYR A 130 12.32 -25.66 9.01
CA TYR A 130 13.37 -25.51 10.03
C TYR A 130 12.85 -25.07 11.41
N GLY A 131 11.53 -24.91 11.58
CA GLY A 131 10.91 -24.53 12.84
C GLY A 131 11.15 -23.07 13.27
N SER A 132 11.60 -22.20 12.36
CA SER A 132 11.80 -20.76 12.64
C SER A 132 10.53 -19.92 12.43
N LEU A 133 9.47 -20.52 11.86
CA LEU A 133 8.16 -19.90 11.70
C LEU A 133 7.04 -20.96 11.82
N SER A 134 5.91 -20.62 12.42
CA SER A 134 4.75 -21.52 12.45
C SER A 134 4.04 -21.55 11.09
N LYS A 135 3.33 -22.65 10.79
CA LYS A 135 2.56 -22.80 9.54
C LYS A 135 1.46 -21.73 9.44
N GLU A 136 0.84 -21.38 10.57
CA GLU A 136 -0.21 -20.35 10.65
C GLU A 136 0.34 -18.97 10.27
N ASN A 137 1.48 -18.58 10.86
CA ASN A 137 2.11 -17.29 10.53
C ASN A 137 2.59 -17.25 9.08
N ALA A 138 3.11 -18.36 8.55
CA ALA A 138 3.49 -18.46 7.14
C ALA A 138 2.29 -18.27 6.20
N ASN A 139 1.17 -18.93 6.49
CA ASN A 139 -0.06 -18.80 5.71
C ASN A 139 -0.64 -17.38 5.79
N GLU A 140 -0.63 -16.75 6.98
CA GLU A 140 -1.09 -15.36 7.16
C GLU A 140 -0.23 -14.39 6.34
N LEU A 141 1.11 -14.55 6.37
CA LEU A 141 2.00 -13.71 5.57
C LEU A 141 1.80 -13.88 4.07
N LEU A 142 1.66 -15.13 3.59
CA LEU A 142 1.38 -15.39 2.18
C LEU A 142 0.07 -14.73 1.75
N LYS A 143 -1.00 -14.93 2.54
CA LYS A 143 -2.31 -14.33 2.30
C LYS A 143 -2.20 -12.80 2.22
N LEU A 144 -1.54 -12.16 3.18
CA LEU A 144 -1.37 -10.71 3.21
C LEU A 144 -0.60 -10.19 1.98
N HIS A 145 0.42 -10.90 1.49
CA HIS A 145 1.15 -10.47 0.28
C HIS A 145 0.33 -10.66 -0.99
N VAL A 146 -0.45 -11.74 -1.10
CA VAL A 146 -1.37 -11.94 -2.23
C VAL A 146 -2.46 -10.88 -2.23
N GLU A 147 -3.07 -10.60 -1.07
CA GLU A 147 -4.04 -9.52 -0.91
C GLU A 147 -3.42 -8.16 -1.26
N LEU A 148 -2.21 -7.88 -0.79
CA LEU A 148 -1.50 -6.63 -1.09
C LEU A 148 -1.18 -6.48 -2.59
N LEU A 149 -0.77 -7.54 -3.27
CA LEU A 149 -0.54 -7.50 -4.72
C LEU A 149 -1.82 -7.12 -5.46
N ILE A 150 -2.92 -7.80 -5.14
CA ILE A 150 -4.21 -7.52 -5.78
C ILE A 150 -4.67 -6.09 -5.47
N PHE A 151 -4.49 -5.65 -4.23
CA PHE A 151 -4.77 -4.28 -3.82
C PHE A 151 -3.97 -3.27 -4.63
N ASP A 152 -2.64 -3.44 -4.70
CA ASP A 152 -1.73 -2.55 -5.43
C ASP A 152 -2.08 -2.45 -6.91
N GLU A 153 -2.47 -3.55 -7.53
CA GLU A 153 -2.90 -3.54 -8.93
C GLU A 153 -4.25 -2.86 -9.13
N VAL A 154 -5.16 -2.91 -8.15
CA VAL A 154 -6.44 -2.19 -8.22
C VAL A 154 -6.27 -0.69 -7.97
N VAL A 155 -5.45 -0.31 -6.99
CA VAL A 155 -5.21 1.09 -6.65
C VAL A 155 -4.08 1.72 -7.47
N ILE A 156 -3.51 0.99 -8.44
CA ILE A 156 -2.50 1.49 -9.37
C ILE A 156 -1.26 1.98 -8.61
N ASN A 157 -0.79 1.20 -7.63
CA ASN A 157 0.44 1.53 -6.90
C ASN A 157 1.66 1.12 -7.72
N SER A 158 2.42 2.10 -8.20
CA SER A 158 3.61 1.88 -9.02
C SER A 158 4.92 1.82 -8.24
N ASP A 159 4.89 1.91 -6.90
CA ASP A 159 6.10 2.15 -6.10
C ASP A 159 6.25 1.19 -4.91
N ARG A 160 5.59 0.02 -4.93
CA ARG A 160 5.71 -1.00 -3.87
C ARG A 160 7.06 -1.74 -3.91
N HIS A 161 8.10 -1.08 -3.45
CA HIS A 161 9.45 -1.64 -3.31
C HIS A 161 9.55 -2.59 -2.10
N ALA A 162 10.65 -3.34 -2.01
CA ALA A 162 10.93 -4.23 -0.88
C ALA A 162 10.93 -3.49 0.48
N GLU A 163 11.37 -2.23 0.48
CA GLU A 163 11.38 -1.33 1.64
C GLU A 163 9.98 -0.91 2.08
N GLY A 164 9.02 -0.81 1.14
CA GLY A 164 7.63 -0.43 1.41
C GLY A 164 6.78 -1.55 2.03
N ASN A 165 7.34 -2.76 2.12
CA ASN A 165 6.75 -3.94 2.74
C ASN A 165 7.45 -4.24 4.07
N LEU A 166 6.95 -3.65 5.16
CA LEU A 166 7.55 -3.93 6.46
C LEU A 166 7.09 -5.26 7.00
N ILE A 167 8.06 -6.14 7.24
CA ILE A 167 7.86 -7.36 8.00
C ILE A 167 8.25 -7.04 9.45
N LEU A 168 7.24 -6.94 10.32
CA LEU A 168 7.43 -6.66 11.74
C LEU A 168 7.48 -7.98 12.51
N VAL A 169 8.53 -8.18 13.30
CA VAL A 169 8.68 -9.34 14.18
C VAL A 169 8.52 -8.90 15.62
N LYS A 170 7.54 -9.49 16.32
CA LYS A 170 7.27 -9.18 17.73
C LYS A 170 7.78 -10.29 18.65
N ASP A 171 8.88 -10.01 19.35
CA ASP A 171 9.47 -10.77 20.46
C ASP A 171 9.70 -12.29 20.21
N LEU A 172 10.25 -12.99 21.19
CA LEU A 172 10.72 -14.41 21.17
C LEU A 172 9.75 -15.49 20.62
N GLN A 173 8.52 -15.12 20.21
CA GLN A 173 7.49 -16.01 19.64
C GLN A 173 7.36 -15.92 18.12
N TYR A 174 8.20 -15.14 17.42
CA TYR A 174 8.18 -15.00 15.95
C TYR A 174 6.79 -14.68 15.38
N LYS A 175 6.00 -13.84 16.07
CA LYS A 175 4.76 -13.33 15.47
C LYS A 175 5.14 -12.28 14.44
N ILE A 176 4.91 -12.61 13.18
CA ILE A 176 5.28 -11.78 12.04
C ILE A 176 4.04 -11.09 11.50
N LYS A 177 4.13 -9.80 11.22
CA LYS A 177 3.06 -9.03 10.57
C LYS A 177 3.62 -8.29 9.37
N LEU A 178 2.87 -8.28 8.27
CA LEU A 178 3.11 -7.33 7.19
C LEU A 178 2.45 -6.00 7.56
N ARG A 179 3.12 -4.87 7.29
CA ARG A 179 2.49 -3.55 7.31
C ARG A 179 2.90 -2.77 6.06
N PRO A 180 1.97 -2.49 5.13
CA PRO A 180 2.21 -1.54 4.05
C PRO A 180 2.33 -0.13 4.63
N ILE A 181 3.43 0.56 4.29
CA ILE A 181 3.76 1.88 4.86
C ILE A 181 3.84 3.01 3.85
N ASP A 182 3.73 2.72 2.55
CA ASP A 182 3.90 3.73 1.52
C ASP A 182 2.93 3.53 0.36
N ASN A 183 2.01 4.46 0.16
CA ASN A 183 1.02 4.39 -0.90
C ASN A 183 0.92 5.67 -1.72
N GLU A 184 1.90 6.57 -1.56
CA GLU A 184 1.82 7.92 -2.11
C GLU A 184 1.84 7.98 -3.64
N MET A 185 2.27 6.90 -4.30
CA MET A 185 2.33 6.78 -5.76
C MET A 185 1.14 6.00 -6.36
N SER A 186 0.08 5.79 -5.58
CA SER A 186 -1.14 5.11 -6.04
C SER A 186 -2.05 6.07 -6.82
N LEU A 187 -3.04 5.54 -7.53
CA LEU A 187 -4.12 6.30 -8.19
C LEU A 187 -3.62 7.41 -9.13
N LEU A 188 -2.44 7.20 -9.74
CA LEU A 188 -1.78 8.18 -10.62
C LEU A 188 -1.56 9.55 -9.95
N SER A 189 -1.28 9.56 -8.65
CA SER A 189 -1.08 10.80 -7.87
C SER A 189 0.32 11.41 -7.98
N HIS A 190 1.23 10.72 -8.69
CA HIS A 190 2.54 11.25 -9.08
C HIS A 190 2.43 12.36 -10.14
N PHE A 191 1.28 12.50 -10.81
CA PHE A 191 1.07 13.59 -11.75
C PHE A 191 1.04 14.94 -11.04
N PRO A 192 1.76 15.97 -11.55
CA PRO A 192 1.68 17.30 -11.01
C PRO A 192 0.24 17.85 -11.07
N THR A 193 -0.19 18.57 -10.03
CA THR A 193 -1.53 19.16 -9.91
C THR A 193 -1.91 19.96 -11.15
N ARG A 194 -0.99 20.80 -11.65
CA ARG A 194 -1.17 21.56 -12.90
C ARG A 194 -1.49 20.67 -14.10
N LYS A 195 -0.82 19.52 -14.26
CA LYS A 195 -1.11 18.58 -15.37
C LYS A 195 -2.47 17.94 -15.21
N ILE A 196 -2.87 17.60 -13.99
CA ILE A 196 -4.22 17.08 -13.70
C ILE A 196 -5.27 18.10 -14.18
N SER A 197 -5.13 19.37 -13.78
CA SER A 197 -6.05 20.44 -14.23
C SER A 197 -6.01 20.62 -15.75
N GLU A 198 -4.84 20.59 -16.39
CA GLU A 198 -4.71 20.68 -17.86
C GLU A 198 -5.43 19.52 -18.57
N TYR A 199 -5.29 18.28 -18.06
CA TYR A 199 -5.94 17.11 -18.65
C TYR A 199 -7.46 17.11 -18.46
N LEU A 200 -7.95 17.46 -17.27
CA LEU A 200 -9.39 17.59 -17.02
C LEU A 200 -10.04 18.63 -17.93
N ASN A 201 -9.37 19.77 -18.15
CA ASN A 201 -9.87 20.84 -19.02
C ASN A 201 -9.71 20.56 -20.52
N SER A 202 -8.96 19.51 -20.91
CA SER A 202 -8.70 19.19 -22.32
C SER A 202 -9.88 18.52 -23.05
N GLY A 203 -10.87 18.00 -22.30
CA GLY A 203 -11.93 17.15 -22.83
C GLY A 203 -11.47 15.76 -23.29
N LYS A 204 -10.20 15.40 -23.07
CA LYS A 204 -9.61 14.09 -23.42
C LYS A 204 -9.17 13.28 -22.20
N VAL A 205 -9.63 13.67 -21.00
CA VAL A 205 -9.16 13.08 -19.74
C VAL A 205 -9.34 11.57 -19.68
N GLU A 206 -10.49 11.04 -20.14
CA GLU A 206 -10.76 9.60 -20.14
C GLU A 206 -9.73 8.81 -20.96
N ALA A 207 -9.43 9.27 -22.18
CA ALA A 207 -8.45 8.62 -23.05
C ALA A 207 -7.03 8.67 -22.47
N ILE A 208 -6.69 9.79 -21.81
CA ILE A 208 -5.39 9.95 -21.14
C ILE A 208 -5.30 9.00 -19.95
N ILE A 209 -6.28 9.03 -19.04
CA ILE A 209 -6.32 8.17 -17.87
C ILE A 209 -6.31 6.70 -18.29
N LYS A 210 -7.11 6.29 -19.27
CA LYS A 210 -7.11 4.92 -19.79
C LYS A 210 -5.71 4.48 -20.23
N ASN A 211 -4.99 5.33 -20.96
CA ASN A 211 -3.64 5.02 -21.40
C ASN A 211 -2.65 4.90 -20.22
N GLU A 212 -2.72 5.80 -19.24
CA GLU A 212 -1.85 5.78 -18.06
C GLU A 212 -2.16 4.60 -17.13
N VAL A 213 -3.44 4.31 -16.91
CA VAL A 213 -3.92 3.13 -16.18
C VAL A 213 -3.39 1.87 -16.86
N MET A 214 -3.46 1.74 -18.18
CA MET A 214 -2.98 0.52 -18.84
C MET A 214 -1.46 0.31 -18.72
N ARG A 215 -0.69 1.41 -18.72
CA ARG A 215 0.78 1.36 -18.69
C ARG A 215 1.36 1.15 -17.29
N THR A 216 0.65 1.61 -16.26
CA THR A 216 1.16 1.56 -14.89
C THR A 216 1.05 0.14 -14.32
N CYS A 217 2.14 -0.38 -13.76
CA CYS A 217 2.20 -1.72 -13.20
C CYS A 217 2.84 -1.68 -11.82
N GLY A 218 2.36 -2.54 -10.91
CA GLY A 218 2.98 -2.73 -9.61
C GLY A 218 4.37 -3.36 -9.69
N ILE A 219 5.19 -3.05 -8.67
CA ILE A 219 6.54 -3.60 -8.46
C ILE A 219 6.49 -4.95 -7.75
N LEU A 220 5.51 -5.10 -6.85
CA LEU A 220 5.15 -6.37 -6.24
C LEU A 220 4.56 -7.29 -7.31
N SER A 221 5.16 -8.47 -7.48
CA SER A 221 4.82 -9.40 -8.56
C SER A 221 4.86 -10.84 -8.07
N ILE A 222 4.24 -11.75 -8.83
CA ILE A 222 4.29 -13.18 -8.52
C ILE A 222 5.71 -13.72 -8.76
N LYS A 223 6.30 -13.42 -9.92
CA LYS A 223 7.65 -13.81 -10.32
C LYS A 223 8.59 -12.61 -10.35
N SER A 224 9.83 -12.80 -9.90
CA SER A 224 10.90 -11.80 -10.07
C SER A 224 11.11 -11.46 -11.54
N ARG A 225 10.74 -10.25 -11.97
CA ARG A 225 10.90 -9.77 -13.34
C ARG A 225 11.47 -8.36 -13.39
N VAL A 226 12.26 -8.10 -14.42
CA VAL A 226 12.61 -6.73 -14.83
C VAL A 226 11.35 -6.14 -15.47
N HIS A 227 10.99 -4.92 -15.07
CA HIS A 227 9.70 -4.30 -15.40
C HIS A 227 9.49 -4.24 -16.92
N SER A 228 8.36 -4.77 -17.39
CA SER A 228 7.86 -4.55 -18.76
C SER A 228 6.47 -3.94 -18.68
N ASN A 229 6.17 -2.98 -19.55
CA ASN A 229 4.85 -2.32 -19.62
C ASN A 229 3.72 -3.35 -19.77
N ASN A 230 2.53 -3.04 -19.21
CA ASN A 230 1.27 -3.83 -19.27
C ASN A 230 1.19 -5.14 -18.46
N ASN A 231 1.98 -5.32 -17.39
CA ASN A 231 2.03 -6.60 -16.67
C ASN A 231 1.00 -6.79 -15.54
N TYR A 232 0.10 -5.85 -15.24
CA TYR A 232 -0.81 -5.99 -14.10
C TYR A 232 -1.81 -7.15 -14.27
N LEU A 233 -2.46 -7.27 -15.43
CA LEU A 233 -3.35 -8.40 -15.72
C LEU A 233 -2.59 -9.73 -15.74
N LEU A 234 -1.33 -9.70 -16.18
CA LEU A 234 -0.47 -10.89 -16.14
C LEU A 234 -0.14 -11.27 -14.69
N ASN A 235 0.21 -10.30 -13.83
CA ASN A 235 0.44 -10.54 -12.40
C ASN A 235 -0.81 -11.16 -11.75
N LEU A 236 -2.00 -10.63 -12.03
CA LEU A 236 -3.25 -11.18 -11.51
C LEU A 236 -3.57 -12.57 -12.08
N THR A 237 -3.30 -12.79 -13.38
CA THR A 237 -3.50 -14.11 -14.03
C THR A 237 -2.56 -15.16 -13.44
N GLU A 238 -1.29 -14.80 -13.20
CA GLU A 238 -0.33 -15.67 -12.52
C GLU A 238 -0.74 -15.90 -11.07
N THR A 239 -1.26 -14.89 -10.37
CA THR A 239 -1.77 -15.03 -9.00
C THR A 239 -2.89 -16.06 -8.96
N LYS A 240 -3.87 -15.95 -9.88
CA LYS A 240 -4.95 -16.95 -10.02
C LYS A 240 -4.41 -18.35 -10.31
N HIS A 241 -3.35 -18.47 -11.11
CA HIS A 241 -2.75 -19.76 -11.44
C HIS A 241 -2.04 -20.41 -10.24
N PHE A 242 -1.21 -19.66 -9.51
CA PHE A 242 -0.42 -20.21 -8.40
C PHE A 242 -1.20 -20.30 -7.09
N PHE A 243 -2.18 -19.43 -6.88
CA PHE A 243 -2.93 -19.32 -5.63
C PHE A 243 -4.44 -19.11 -5.90
N PRO A 244 -5.12 -20.05 -6.58
CA PRO A 244 -6.50 -19.84 -7.06
C PRO A 244 -7.46 -19.44 -5.94
N ASN A 245 -7.50 -20.16 -4.82
CA ASN A 245 -8.46 -19.87 -3.75
C ASN A 245 -8.18 -18.53 -3.05
N LEU A 246 -6.91 -18.23 -2.77
CA LEU A 246 -6.53 -16.93 -2.20
C LEU A 246 -6.84 -15.81 -3.18
N PHE A 247 -6.60 -16.01 -4.48
CA PHE A 247 -6.95 -15.05 -5.52
C PHE A 247 -8.46 -14.78 -5.53
N GLU A 248 -9.30 -15.82 -5.55
CA GLU A 248 -10.75 -15.65 -5.58
C GLU A 248 -11.29 -14.93 -4.35
N GLU A 249 -10.81 -15.27 -3.15
CA GLU A 249 -11.18 -14.56 -1.92
C GLU A 249 -10.76 -13.09 -1.97
N SER A 250 -9.53 -12.84 -2.40
CA SER A 250 -8.92 -11.51 -2.37
C SER A 250 -9.48 -10.59 -3.45
N ILE A 251 -9.73 -11.09 -4.66
CA ILE A 251 -10.27 -10.32 -5.76
C ILE A 251 -11.73 -9.91 -5.50
N LYS A 252 -12.51 -10.77 -4.82
CA LYS A 252 -13.88 -10.43 -4.37
C LYS A 252 -13.87 -9.25 -3.39
N LYS A 253 -12.93 -9.23 -2.44
CA LYS A 253 -12.75 -8.07 -1.55
C LYS A 253 -12.36 -6.82 -2.34
N ALA A 254 -11.44 -6.95 -3.29
CA ALA A 254 -11.00 -5.84 -4.11
C ALA A 254 -12.14 -5.26 -4.97
N PHE A 255 -13.03 -6.11 -5.50
CA PHE A 255 -14.23 -5.68 -6.24
C PHE A 255 -15.29 -5.01 -5.37
N SER A 256 -15.25 -5.21 -4.05
CA SER A 256 -16.14 -4.55 -3.09
C SER A 256 -15.61 -3.21 -2.58
N LEU A 257 -14.44 -2.76 -3.04
CA LEU A 257 -13.87 -1.49 -2.64
C LEU A 257 -14.74 -0.31 -3.11
N ASP A 258 -14.99 0.62 -2.19
CA ASP A 258 -15.80 1.82 -2.38
C ASP A 258 -14.95 3.07 -2.15
N LEU A 259 -14.52 3.68 -3.26
CA LEU A 259 -13.76 4.91 -3.28
C LEU A 259 -14.56 6.11 -2.76
N VAL A 260 -15.87 6.18 -3.01
CA VAL A 260 -16.71 7.29 -2.55
C VAL A 260 -16.78 7.29 -1.03
N THR A 261 -17.00 6.13 -0.43
CA THR A 261 -16.95 5.97 1.03
C THR A 261 -15.56 6.30 1.58
N ALA A 262 -14.48 5.89 0.91
CA ALA A 262 -13.12 6.24 1.33
C ALA A 262 -12.87 7.76 1.33
N ILE A 263 -13.26 8.47 0.26
CA ILE A 263 -13.17 9.93 0.15
C ILE A 263 -13.97 10.60 1.27
N ASN A 264 -15.23 10.21 1.47
CA ASN A 264 -16.10 10.80 2.49
C ASN A 264 -15.54 10.60 3.90
N ASN A 265 -14.96 9.42 4.18
CA ASN A 265 -14.32 9.15 5.46
C ASN A 265 -13.10 10.05 5.68
N VAL A 266 -12.27 10.27 4.66
CA VAL A 266 -11.11 11.17 4.76
C VAL A 266 -11.54 12.61 4.99
N GLU A 267 -12.48 13.14 4.20
CA GLU A 267 -13.00 14.50 4.37
C GLU A 267 -13.56 14.73 5.78
N LYS A 268 -14.29 13.73 6.31
CA LYS A 268 -14.83 13.77 7.67
C LYS A 268 -13.74 13.70 8.74
N GLN A 269 -12.76 12.80 8.61
CA GLN A 269 -11.71 12.61 9.61
C GLN A 269 -10.77 13.81 9.69
N GLU A 270 -10.38 14.34 8.53
CA GLU A 270 -9.43 15.44 8.43
C GLU A 270 -10.10 16.81 8.50
N LYS A 271 -11.44 16.86 8.56
CA LYS A 271 -12.25 18.09 8.61
C LYS A 271 -11.92 19.03 7.45
N THR A 272 -11.77 18.45 6.26
CA THR A 272 -11.37 19.18 5.05
C THR A 272 -12.23 18.73 3.87
N VAL A 273 -12.21 19.52 2.80
CA VAL A 273 -12.82 19.14 1.52
C VAL A 273 -11.69 18.89 0.53
N LEU A 274 -11.63 17.68 -0.03
CA LEU A 274 -10.61 17.36 -1.00
C LEU A 274 -10.84 18.15 -2.30
N PRO A 275 -9.78 18.58 -2.99
CA PRO A 275 -9.90 19.31 -4.25
C PRO A 275 -10.77 18.56 -5.27
N LYS A 276 -11.70 19.26 -5.91
CA LYS A 276 -12.63 18.67 -6.87
C LYS A 276 -11.91 17.95 -8.01
N GLU A 277 -10.90 18.60 -8.59
CA GLU A 277 -10.08 18.03 -9.66
C GLU A 277 -9.35 16.75 -9.24
N TYR A 278 -8.88 16.68 -7.99
CA TYR A 278 -8.26 15.47 -7.45
C TYR A 278 -9.27 14.33 -7.33
N LYS A 279 -10.46 14.61 -6.78
CA LYS A 279 -11.54 13.63 -6.65
C LYS A 279 -11.96 13.08 -8.01
N GLU A 280 -12.14 13.94 -9.01
CA GLU A 280 -12.46 13.53 -10.38
C GLU A 280 -11.35 12.65 -10.97
N TRP A 281 -10.09 13.08 -10.86
CA TRP A 281 -8.92 12.35 -11.35
C TRP A 281 -8.82 10.93 -10.80
N ILE A 282 -8.84 10.78 -9.46
CA ILE A 282 -8.71 9.45 -8.84
C ILE A 282 -9.93 8.57 -9.07
N THR A 283 -11.12 9.17 -9.22
CA THR A 283 -12.34 8.41 -9.51
C THR A 283 -12.28 7.78 -10.89
N PHE A 284 -11.86 8.54 -11.91
CA PHE A 284 -11.66 8.00 -13.24
C PHE A 284 -10.58 6.91 -13.24
N ALA A 285 -9.43 7.16 -12.61
CA ALA A 285 -8.32 6.19 -12.58
C ALA A 285 -8.73 4.88 -11.90
N PHE A 286 -9.31 4.96 -10.71
CA PHE A 286 -9.76 3.80 -9.95
C PHE A 286 -10.83 2.99 -10.69
N ASN A 287 -11.86 3.66 -11.21
CA ASN A 287 -12.96 2.98 -11.91
C ASN A 287 -12.46 2.31 -13.19
N GLU A 288 -11.65 2.99 -14.01
CA GLU A 288 -11.11 2.41 -15.24
C GLU A 288 -10.28 1.14 -14.93
N ARG A 289 -9.42 1.19 -13.90
CA ARG A 289 -8.63 0.03 -13.49
C ARG A 289 -9.52 -1.10 -12.98
N LEU A 290 -10.44 -0.80 -12.08
CA LEU A 290 -11.31 -1.78 -11.46
C LEU A 290 -12.20 -2.47 -12.50
N GLU A 291 -12.82 -1.72 -13.41
CA GLU A 291 -13.64 -2.28 -14.48
C GLU A 291 -12.81 -3.11 -15.46
N THR A 292 -11.60 -2.67 -15.84
CA THR A 292 -10.73 -3.49 -16.71
C THR A 292 -10.37 -4.83 -16.05
N ILE A 293 -10.08 -4.83 -14.74
CA ILE A 293 -9.80 -6.08 -14.00
C ILE A 293 -11.07 -6.94 -13.91
N LYS A 294 -12.24 -6.33 -13.62
CA LYS A 294 -13.52 -7.05 -13.58
C LYS A 294 -13.84 -7.70 -14.91
N GLU A 295 -13.72 -7.00 -16.02
CA GLU A 295 -13.95 -7.54 -17.36
C GLU A 295 -13.06 -8.74 -17.65
N HIS A 296 -11.78 -8.69 -17.23
CA HIS A 296 -10.83 -9.79 -17.47
C HIS A 296 -11.08 -11.01 -16.56
N PHE A 297 -11.57 -10.80 -15.34
CA PHE A 297 -11.81 -11.86 -14.35
C PHE A 297 -13.29 -12.05 -14.01
N TYR A 298 -14.19 -11.65 -14.91
CA TYR A 298 -15.65 -11.69 -14.69
C TYR A 298 -16.14 -13.13 -14.50
N ASP A 299 -15.51 -14.10 -15.18
CA ASP A 299 -15.78 -15.54 -15.11
C ASP A 299 -14.99 -16.25 -13.99
N VAL A 300 -14.86 -15.64 -12.81
CA VAL A 300 -14.48 -16.42 -11.62
C VAL A 300 -15.71 -17.24 -11.22
N ASP A 301 -15.86 -18.40 -11.87
CA ASP A 301 -16.83 -19.44 -11.50
C ASP A 301 -16.69 -19.72 -10.01
N PHE A 302 -17.79 -19.56 -9.28
CA PHE A 302 -17.85 -19.73 -7.83
C PHE A 302 -17.69 -21.21 -7.47
N ILE A 303 -16.48 -21.74 -7.58
CA ILE A 303 -16.13 -23.04 -7.06
C ILE A 303 -16.12 -22.89 -5.54
N LYS A 304 -17.01 -23.64 -4.86
CA LYS A 304 -16.98 -23.73 -3.41
C LYS A 304 -15.58 -24.19 -2.99
N PRO A 305 -14.93 -23.52 -2.02
CA PRO A 305 -13.61 -23.93 -1.56
C PRO A 305 -13.68 -25.39 -1.11
N THR A 306 -12.95 -26.26 -1.79
CA THR A 306 -12.65 -27.61 -1.30
C THR A 306 -11.63 -27.49 -0.19
N GLN A 307 -11.81 -28.29 0.86
CA GLN A 307 -11.05 -28.22 2.10
C GLN A 307 -9.54 -28.53 1.95
N ASP A 308 -9.10 -28.90 0.74
CA ASP A 308 -7.79 -29.51 0.47
C ASP A 308 -6.71 -28.52 -0.03
N ASP A 309 -7.05 -27.27 -0.32
CA ASP A 309 -6.09 -26.32 -0.95
C ASP A 309 -5.27 -25.47 0.04
N LEU A 310 -5.35 -25.75 1.34
CA LEU A 310 -4.48 -25.16 2.37
C LEU A 310 -3.28 -26.06 2.73
N GLU A 311 -3.08 -27.15 1.99
CA GLU A 311 -1.97 -28.06 2.19
C GLU A 311 -0.72 -27.57 1.45
N VAL A 312 0.03 -26.72 2.14
CA VAL A 312 1.46 -26.59 1.92
C VAL A 312 2.10 -27.94 2.23
N ASN A 313 2.30 -28.77 1.21
CA ASN A 313 3.30 -29.86 1.23
C ASN A 313 4.71 -29.26 1.22
#